data_AF-A0A2G6UIF5-F1
#
_entry.id   AF-A0A2G6UIF5-F1
#
_cell.length_a   1.000
_cell.length_b   1.000
_cell.length_c   1.000
_cell.angle_alpha   90.00
_cell.angle_beta   90.00
_cell.angle_gamma   90.00
#
_symmetry.space_group_name_H-M   'P 1'
#
loop_
_entity.id
_entity.type
_entity.pdbx_description
1 polymer ?
#
loop_
_entity_poly.entity_id
_entity_poly.type
_entity_poly.pdbx_seq_one_letter_code
_entity_poly.pdbx_strand_id
1 'polypeptide(L)'
;MLCRTEKLGKSVHCLNLCTSNIANNLINQIMNNKTLAIISYLIPIGWIIAYFSGKEHADALLKYHLRQSLGLMVISIVFNVIMRIIAAVIPALSFLGIAGLVILVFWVLGMINAANNAQKPVPFIGKMFEDKFAFIG
;
A
#
# COMPACT_ATOMS: atom_id res chain seq x y z
N MET A 1 13.61 -37.15 -43.11
CA MET A 1 12.61 -36.07 -42.98
C MET A 1 12.19 -35.81 -41.53
N LEU A 2 12.02 -36.84 -40.70
CA LEU A 2 11.51 -36.76 -39.30
C LEU A 2 12.39 -36.00 -38.29
N CYS A 3 13.73 -35.99 -38.45
CA CYS A 3 14.64 -35.31 -37.52
C CYS A 3 14.49 -33.76 -37.58
N ARG A 4 14.08 -33.22 -38.74
CA ARG A 4 13.89 -31.77 -38.92
C ARG A 4 12.59 -31.27 -38.28
N THR A 5 11.51 -32.06 -38.33
CA THR A 5 10.22 -31.72 -37.70
C THR A 5 10.31 -31.76 -36.16
N GLU A 6 11.11 -32.66 -35.59
CA GLU A 6 11.33 -32.73 -34.13
C GLU A 6 12.14 -31.54 -33.59
N LYS A 7 13.18 -31.11 -34.30
CA LYS A 7 13.95 -29.88 -33.95
C LYS A 7 13.10 -28.62 -34.04
N LEU A 8 12.25 -28.51 -35.05
CA LEU A 8 11.32 -27.39 -35.20
C LEU A 8 10.29 -27.36 -34.06
N GLY A 9 9.72 -28.50 -33.67
CA GLY A 9 8.79 -28.60 -32.54
C GLY A 9 9.41 -28.17 -31.20
N LYS A 10 10.65 -28.61 -30.91
CA LYS A 10 11.38 -28.20 -29.69
C LYS A 10 11.70 -26.70 -29.69
N SER A 11 12.06 -26.12 -30.83
CA SER A 11 12.35 -24.69 -30.94
C SER A 11 11.11 -23.81 -30.73
N VAL A 12 9.95 -24.21 -31.28
CA VAL A 12 8.67 -23.50 -31.09
C VAL A 12 8.21 -23.59 -29.63
N HIS A 13 8.40 -24.74 -28.98
CA HIS A 13 8.08 -24.93 -27.56
C HIS A 13 8.95 -24.04 -26.65
N CYS A 14 10.26 -23.93 -26.90
CA CYS A 14 11.12 -23.00 -26.15
C CYS A 14 10.74 -21.53 -26.39
N LEU A 15 10.35 -21.16 -27.62
CA LEU A 15 9.92 -19.80 -27.93
C LEU A 15 8.68 -19.43 -27.12
N ASN A 16 7.67 -20.32 -27.08
CA ASN A 16 6.43 -20.13 -26.31
C ASN A 16 6.67 -20.09 -24.79
N LEU A 17 7.62 -20.87 -24.26
CA LEU A 17 8.02 -20.78 -22.85
C LEU A 17 8.66 -19.43 -22.54
N CYS A 18 9.47 -18.89 -23.46
CA CYS A 18 10.14 -17.60 -23.29
C CYS A 18 9.14 -16.44 -23.33
N THR A 19 8.18 -16.45 -24.27
CA THR A 19 7.10 -15.44 -24.31
C THR A 19 6.18 -15.52 -23.09
N SER A 20 5.86 -16.73 -22.61
CA SER A 20 5.11 -16.92 -21.37
C SER A 20 5.85 -16.36 -20.15
N ASN A 21 7.15 -16.63 -20.01
CA ASN A 21 7.94 -16.09 -18.91
C ASN A 21 8.10 -14.58 -18.97
N ILE A 22 8.24 -13.98 -20.16
CA ILE A 22 8.30 -12.52 -20.31
C ILE A 22 6.96 -11.89 -19.97
N ALA A 23 5.84 -12.46 -20.45
CA ALA A 23 4.50 -12.00 -20.11
C ALA A 23 4.22 -12.11 -18.60
N ASN A 24 4.59 -13.21 -17.97
CA ASN A 24 4.46 -13.40 -16.52
C ASN A 24 5.37 -12.47 -15.72
N ASN A 25 6.60 -12.20 -16.18
CA ASN A 25 7.47 -11.20 -15.54
C ASN A 25 6.87 -9.79 -15.67
N LEU A 26 6.34 -9.43 -16.85
CA LEU A 26 5.64 -8.17 -17.05
C LEU A 26 4.36 -8.08 -16.20
N ILE A 27 3.64 -9.19 -16.02
CA ILE A 27 2.44 -9.28 -15.17
C ILE A 27 2.78 -9.16 -13.68
N ASN A 28 3.85 -9.78 -13.22
CA ASN A 28 4.35 -9.60 -11.86
C ASN A 28 4.90 -8.19 -11.60
N GLN A 29 5.24 -7.45 -12.66
CA GLN A 29 5.55 -6.01 -12.60
C GLN A 29 4.29 -5.11 -12.63
N ILE A 30 3.06 -5.65 -12.77
CA ILE A 30 1.83 -4.84 -12.95
C ILE A 30 1.48 -4.03 -11.71
N MET A 31 1.85 -4.47 -10.51
CA MET A 31 1.69 -3.65 -9.32
C MET A 31 3.03 -3.04 -8.93
N ASN A 32 3.37 -1.94 -9.62
CA ASN A 32 4.57 -1.18 -9.26
C ASN A 32 4.47 -0.69 -7.79
N ASN A 33 5.62 -0.51 -7.14
CA ASN A 33 5.70 -0.08 -5.75
C ASN A 33 4.99 1.25 -5.46
N LYS A 34 4.95 2.16 -6.43
CA LYS A 34 4.19 3.41 -6.34
C LYS A 34 2.68 3.16 -6.26
N THR A 35 2.14 2.25 -7.05
CA THR A 35 0.73 1.86 -7.04
C THR A 35 0.40 1.20 -5.70
N LEU A 36 1.26 0.31 -5.21
CA LEU A 36 1.09 -0.29 -3.89
C LEU A 36 1.17 0.77 -2.77
N ALA A 37 2.05 1.76 -2.90
CA ALA A 37 2.16 2.87 -1.94
C ALA A 37 0.87 3.70 -1.90
N ILE A 38 0.24 3.97 -3.04
CA ILE A 38 -1.06 4.64 -3.13
C ILE A 38 -2.16 3.76 -2.52
N ILE A 39 -2.21 2.47 -2.87
CA ILE A 39 -3.21 1.50 -2.40
C ILE A 39 -3.17 1.35 -0.88
N SER A 40 -2.00 1.51 -0.25
CA SER A 40 -1.85 1.45 1.20
C SER A 40 -2.73 2.49 1.95
N TYR A 41 -3.20 3.55 1.27
CA TYR A 41 -4.04 4.59 1.83
C TYR A 41 -5.56 4.43 1.61
N LEU A 42 -6.03 3.43 0.85
CA LEU A 42 -7.45 3.38 0.46
C LEU A 42 -8.38 2.98 1.61
N ILE A 43 -8.14 1.80 2.18
CA ILE A 43 -8.88 1.21 3.29
C ILE A 43 -7.94 0.24 4.02
N PRO A 44 -8.27 -0.24 5.24
CA PRO A 44 -7.46 -1.24 5.94
C PRO A 44 -7.13 -2.48 5.08
N ILE A 45 -8.07 -2.88 4.21
CA ILE A 45 -7.85 -3.97 3.25
C ILE A 45 -6.80 -3.60 2.18
N GLY A 46 -6.79 -2.35 1.72
CA GLY A 46 -5.78 -1.84 0.78
C GLY A 46 -4.38 -1.87 1.39
N TRP A 47 -4.25 -1.55 2.67
CA TRP A 47 -2.99 -1.70 3.40
C TRP A 47 -2.49 -3.15 3.42
N ILE A 48 -3.38 -4.10 3.73
CA ILE A 48 -3.07 -5.54 3.75
C ILE A 48 -2.59 -5.99 2.36
N ILE A 49 -3.33 -5.63 1.30
CA ILE A 49 -2.96 -5.95 -0.09
C ILE A 49 -1.58 -5.37 -0.41
N ALA A 50 -1.36 -4.09 -0.12
CA ALA A 50 -0.08 -3.42 -0.40
C ALA A 50 1.11 -4.08 0.30
N TYR A 51 0.94 -4.47 1.57
CA TYR A 51 1.98 -5.12 2.35
C TYR A 51 2.33 -6.52 1.80
N PHE A 52 1.34 -7.38 1.56
CA PHE A 52 1.59 -8.73 1.08
C PHE A 52 2.06 -8.77 -0.38
N SER A 53 1.51 -7.92 -1.24
CA SER A 53 1.95 -7.83 -2.64
C SER A 53 3.34 -7.19 -2.80
N GLY A 54 3.74 -6.32 -1.88
CA GLY A 54 5.05 -5.66 -1.92
C GLY A 54 6.17 -6.40 -1.18
N LYS A 55 5.87 -7.43 -0.40
CA LYS A 55 6.79 -8.00 0.61
C LYS A 55 8.17 -8.41 0.06
N GLU A 56 8.24 -8.95 -1.16
CA GLU A 56 9.49 -9.45 -1.75
C GLU A 56 10.32 -8.35 -2.42
N HIS A 57 9.70 -7.26 -2.87
CA HIS A 57 10.30 -6.27 -3.76
C HIS A 57 10.02 -4.81 -3.36
N ALA A 58 9.64 -4.57 -2.10
CA ALA A 58 9.31 -3.24 -1.60
C ALA A 58 10.53 -2.31 -1.58
N ASP A 59 10.44 -1.23 -2.36
CA ASP A 59 11.42 -0.14 -2.32
C ASP A 59 11.20 0.80 -1.13
N ALA A 60 12.06 1.82 -1.02
CA ALA A 60 11.97 2.81 0.04
C ALA A 60 10.65 3.61 0.02
N LEU A 61 10.08 3.85 -1.17
CA LEU A 61 8.81 4.58 -1.30
C LEU A 61 7.67 3.75 -0.70
N LEU A 62 7.54 2.49 -1.10
CA LEU A 62 6.50 1.60 -0.60
C LEU A 62 6.63 1.38 0.91
N LYS A 63 7.84 1.09 1.40
CA LYS A 63 8.11 0.92 2.84
C LYS A 63 7.72 2.15 3.64
N TYR A 64 8.10 3.33 3.15
CA TYR A 64 7.77 4.59 3.79
C TYR A 64 6.24 4.79 3.90
N HIS A 65 5.52 4.61 2.78
CA HIS A 65 4.08 4.81 2.76
C HIS A 65 3.30 3.72 3.50
N LEU A 66 3.81 2.48 3.56
CA LEU A 66 3.25 1.42 4.43
C LEU A 66 3.34 1.79 5.91
N ARG A 67 4.47 2.35 6.38
CA ARG A 67 4.63 2.82 7.77
C ARG A 67 3.70 4.00 8.08
N GLN A 68 3.65 4.99 7.17
CA GLN A 68 2.82 6.18 7.33
C GLN A 68 1.32 5.87 7.36
N SER A 69 0.83 5.07 6.40
CA SER A 69 -0.58 4.67 6.33
C SER A 69 -0.98 3.78 7.51
N LEU A 70 -0.11 2.89 7.99
CA LEU A 70 -0.35 2.11 9.21
C LEU A 70 -0.46 3.00 10.44
N GLY A 71 0.44 3.98 10.60
CA GLY A 71 0.38 4.95 11.68
C GLY A 71 -0.92 5.77 11.67
N LEU A 72 -1.33 6.23 10.49
CA LEU A 72 -2.62 6.89 10.26
C LEU A 72 -3.81 6.00 10.63
N MET A 73 -3.76 4.70 10.30
CA MET A 73 -4.79 3.74 10.67
C MET A 73 -4.89 3.58 12.19
N VAL A 74 -3.76 3.47 12.88
CA VAL A 74 -3.73 3.40 14.36
C VAL A 74 -4.34 4.67 14.97
N ILE A 75 -3.96 5.86 14.50
CA ILE A 75 -4.54 7.13 14.97
C ILE A 75 -6.05 7.17 14.71
N SER A 76 -6.48 6.74 13.53
CA SER A 76 -7.91 6.71 13.16
C SER A 76 -8.70 5.82 14.12
N ILE A 77 -8.17 4.65 14.48
CA ILE A 77 -8.81 3.72 15.43
C ILE A 77 -8.87 4.34 16.83
N VAL A 78 -7.74 4.86 17.34
CA VAL A 78 -7.66 5.49 18.66
C VAL A 78 -8.64 6.66 18.78
N PHE A 79 -8.68 7.55 17.78
CA PHE A 79 -9.61 8.67 17.74
C PHE A 79 -11.06 8.20 17.78
N ASN A 80 -11.44 7.23 16.95
CA ASN A 80 -12.81 6.71 16.92
C ASN A 80 -13.21 6.08 18.25
N VAL A 81 -12.33 5.31 18.89
CA VAL A 81 -12.60 4.71 20.21
C VAL A 81 -12.83 5.80 21.26
N ILE A 82 -11.95 6.79 21.35
CA ILE A 82 -12.09 7.92 22.28
C ILE A 82 -13.40 8.66 22.04
N MET A 83 -13.73 8.96 20.78
CA MET A 83 -14.95 9.69 20.44
C MET A 83 -16.22 8.90 20.77
N ARG A 84 -16.22 7.57 20.59
CA ARG A 84 -17.35 6.72 20.99
C ARG A 84 -17.56 6.72 22.50
N ILE A 85 -16.48 6.70 23.29
CA ILE A 85 -16.57 6.79 24.75
C ILE A 85 -17.12 8.16 25.17
N ILE A 86 -16.58 9.25 24.61
CA ILE A 86 -17.06 10.62 24.91
C ILE A 86 -18.55 10.76 24.58
N ALA A 87 -18.99 10.30 23.39
CA ALA A 87 -20.38 10.38 22.99
C ALA A 87 -21.31 9.54 23.88
N ALA A 88 -20.83 8.42 24.43
CA ALA A 88 -21.60 7.58 25.34
C ALA A 88 -21.75 8.21 26.74
N VAL A 89 -20.70 8.85 27.26
CA VAL A 89 -20.71 9.46 28.60
C VAL A 89 -21.33 10.86 28.58
N ILE A 90 -21.03 11.66 27.55
CA ILE A 90 -21.49 13.05 27.40
C ILE A 90 -22.02 13.24 25.96
N PRO A 91 -23.28 12.87 25.69
CA PRO A 91 -23.85 12.96 24.34
C PRO A 91 -23.79 14.35 23.72
N ALA A 92 -23.82 15.41 24.54
CA ALA A 92 -23.70 16.80 24.09
C ALA A 92 -22.36 17.12 23.42
N LEU A 93 -21.30 16.33 23.65
CA LEU A 93 -19.99 16.50 23.01
C LEU A 93 -19.80 15.67 21.74
N SER A 94 -20.85 14.97 21.28
CA SER A 94 -20.80 14.14 20.06
C SER A 94 -20.37 14.91 18.80
N PHE A 95 -20.64 16.22 18.74
CA PHE A 95 -20.22 17.07 17.62
C PHE A 95 -18.70 17.11 17.40
N LEU A 96 -17.89 16.82 18.43
CA LEU A 96 -16.43 16.73 18.29
C LEU A 96 -15.98 15.63 17.31
N GLY A 97 -16.86 14.68 16.98
CA GLY A 97 -16.60 13.65 15.97
C GLY A 97 -16.28 14.24 14.58
N ILE A 98 -16.72 15.47 14.30
CA ILE A 98 -16.40 16.21 13.08
C ILE A 98 -14.88 16.38 12.89
N ALA A 99 -14.09 16.40 13.98
CA ALA A 99 -12.63 16.44 13.88
C ALA A 99 -12.03 15.22 13.14
N GLY A 100 -12.78 14.12 13.00
CA GLY A 100 -12.41 12.99 12.16
C GLY A 100 -12.19 13.34 10.68
N LEU A 101 -12.80 14.44 10.20
CA LEU A 101 -12.55 14.95 8.84
C LEU A 101 -11.09 15.39 8.65
N VAL A 102 -10.43 15.88 9.69
CA VAL A 102 -9.01 16.25 9.63
C VAL A 102 -8.15 15.00 9.37
N ILE A 103 -8.50 13.88 10.00
CA ILE A 103 -7.82 12.60 9.78
C ILE A 103 -8.04 12.13 8.33
N LEU A 104 -9.25 12.29 7.79
CA LEU A 104 -9.51 11.99 6.38
C LEU A 104 -8.66 12.84 5.43
N VAL A 105 -8.48 14.14 5.72
CA VAL A 105 -7.55 15.00 4.97
C VAL A 105 -6.12 14.45 5.02
N PHE A 106 -5.67 13.97 6.17
CA PHE A 106 -4.35 13.35 6.30
C PHE A 106 -4.18 12.07 5.48
N TRP A 107 -5.22 11.23 5.36
CA TRP A 107 -5.21 10.08 4.44
C TRP A 107 -5.00 10.53 2.99
N VAL A 108 -5.74 11.55 2.54
CA VAL A 108 -5.63 12.10 1.18
C VAL A 108 -4.25 12.71 0.95
N LEU A 109 -3.70 13.47 1.91
CA LEU A 109 -2.35 14.03 1.80
C LEU A 109 -1.27 12.96 1.70
N GLY A 110 -1.37 11.88 2.48
CA GLY A 110 -0.47 10.73 2.38
C GLY A 110 -0.53 10.08 1.00
N MET A 111 -1.74 9.90 0.46
CA MET A 111 -1.97 9.36 -0.88
C MET A 111 -1.39 10.27 -1.98
N ILE A 112 -1.57 11.58 -1.87
CA ILE A 112 -0.98 12.57 -2.81
C ILE A 112 0.55 12.51 -2.76
N ASN A 113 1.15 12.41 -1.57
CA ASN A 113 2.60 12.26 -1.43
C ASN A 113 3.10 10.98 -2.12
N ALA A 114 2.40 9.86 -1.94
CA ALA A 114 2.73 8.60 -2.63
C ALA A 114 2.60 8.73 -4.16
N ALA A 115 1.53 9.36 -4.64
CA ALA A 115 1.32 9.62 -6.07
C ALA A 115 2.41 10.52 -6.68
N ASN A 116 3.02 11.39 -5.88
CA ASN A 116 4.12 12.26 -6.27
C ASN A 116 5.52 11.65 -6.06
N ASN A 117 5.62 10.37 -5.72
CA ASN A 117 6.89 9.70 -5.38
C ASN A 117 7.65 10.40 -4.23
N ALA A 118 6.93 11.05 -3.32
CA ALA A 118 7.51 11.86 -2.27
C ALA A 118 7.40 11.16 -0.91
N GLN A 119 8.55 10.80 -0.32
CA GLN A 119 8.65 10.31 1.05
C GLN A 119 8.51 11.46 2.05
N LYS A 120 7.32 12.08 2.06
CA LYS A 120 7.00 13.22 2.92
C LYS A 120 6.05 12.80 4.03
N PRO A 121 6.36 13.16 5.29
CA PRO A 121 5.49 12.80 6.40
C PRO A 121 4.20 13.58 6.30
N VAL A 122 3.13 12.92 6.74
CA VAL A 122 1.86 13.60 6.96
C VAL A 122 2.06 14.67 8.04
N PRO A 123 1.55 15.90 7.86
CA PRO A 123 1.74 16.97 8.85
C PRO A 123 1.33 16.55 10.27
N PHE A 124 2.03 17.09 11.28
CA PHE A 124 1.84 16.86 12.72
C PHE A 124 2.12 15.44 13.25
N ILE A 125 1.71 14.39 12.52
CA ILE A 125 1.72 13.02 13.01
C ILE A 125 2.71 12.11 12.28
N GLY A 126 3.05 12.42 11.02
CA GLY A 126 3.79 11.51 10.17
C GLY A 126 5.20 11.21 10.66
N LYS A 127 5.91 12.20 11.21
CA LYS A 127 7.26 12.00 11.75
C LYS A 127 7.34 10.96 12.85
N MET A 128 6.25 10.75 13.61
CA MET A 128 6.22 9.76 14.69
C MET A 128 6.31 8.31 14.19
N PHE A 129 5.99 8.08 12.92
CA PHE A 129 5.89 6.75 12.32
C PHE A 129 7.01 6.40 11.35
N GLU A 130 7.93 7.32 11.05
CA GLU A 130 9.04 7.09 10.10
C GLU A 130 9.91 5.90 10.54
N ASP A 131 10.21 5.80 11.84
CA ASP A 131 11.04 4.76 12.44
C ASP A 131 10.24 3.70 13.23
N LYS A 132 8.93 3.60 12.97
CA LYS A 132 8.07 2.58 13.59
C LYS A 132 7.82 1.42 12.63
N PHE A 133 7.32 0.32 13.20
CA PHE A 133 6.92 -0.88 12.44
C PHE A 133 8.10 -1.56 11.73
N ALA A 134 9.12 -1.96 12.49
CA ALA A 134 10.33 -2.61 11.99
C ALA A 134 10.07 -3.85 11.11
N PHE A 135 8.92 -4.50 11.23
CA PHE A 135 8.52 -5.64 10.41
C PHE A 135 8.26 -5.28 8.93
N ILE A 136 8.05 -3.99 8.61
CA ILE A 136 7.82 -3.51 7.23
C ILE A 136 9.13 -3.48 6.41
N GLY A 137 10.28 -3.66 7.08
CA GLY A 137 11.61 -3.60 6.46
C GLY A 137 12.12 -2.18 6.44
#